data_AF-B8R8U3-F1
#
_entry.id   AF-B8R8U3-F1
#
_cell.length_a   1.000
_cell.length_b   1.000
_cell.length_c   1.000
_cell.angle_alpha   90.00
_cell.angle_beta   90.00
_cell.angle_gamma   90.00
#
_symmetry.space_group_name_H-M   'P 1'
#
loop_
_entity.id
_entity.type
_entity.pdbx_description
1 polymer ?
#
loop_
_entity_poly.entity_id
_entity_poly.type
_entity_poly.pdbx_seq_one_letter_code
_entity_poly.pdbx_strand_id
1 'polypeptide(L)'
;MTNILIIARKEVQEGLRNRWVLATTLLLAALALTLTFLGSAPTGNVGAGALDVVIVSLSSLTIFLVPLIALLISHDAIVGEMERGTMLLLLSYPVGRWQVISGKFLGHLAILAFATLLGYGAAAAALAATGTEIGAASWTAFLSMIFSSILLGAVFIAIGYLVSALVRERGTAGGIAIGIWLLFVLIYDMALLGMLVVDQGRTISAGLLNALLLLNPTDAYRLLNLQAGSVGSVSGMSGIAENVALSPAALIAALAAWALLPLGAATLVFRGKSCEAAPPRRGLDGASGSFRLWRRRPGAAAETLCDDRERDRTLLRHERARTSGTQRADQPGKQPRADLVLLGARRRRLHDVA
;
A
#
# COMPACT_ATOMS: atom_id res chain seq x y z
N MET A 1 1.88 -14.20 -9.30
CA MET A 1 1.66 -13.82 -7.88
C MET A 1 2.91 -13.94 -7.04
N THR A 2 3.77 -14.96 -7.26
CA THR A 2 5.03 -15.17 -6.53
C THR A 2 5.94 -13.94 -6.46
N ASN A 3 6.12 -13.21 -7.57
CA ASN A 3 7.00 -12.03 -7.60
C ASN A 3 6.53 -10.89 -6.67
N ILE A 4 5.21 -10.65 -6.59
CA ILE A 4 4.64 -9.58 -5.75
C ILE A 4 4.92 -9.87 -4.28
N LEU A 5 4.69 -11.13 -3.87
CA LEU A 5 4.91 -11.58 -2.49
C LEU A 5 6.40 -11.54 -2.11
N ILE A 6 7.29 -11.89 -3.04
CA ILE A 6 8.75 -11.81 -2.82
C ILE A 6 9.17 -10.36 -2.59
N ILE A 7 8.70 -9.43 -3.42
CA ILE A 7 9.00 -7.99 -3.26
C ILE A 7 8.43 -7.50 -1.93
N ALA A 8 7.16 -7.78 -1.64
CA ALA A 8 6.53 -7.38 -0.39
C ALA A 8 7.31 -7.90 0.84
N ARG A 9 7.73 -9.17 0.81
CA ARG A 9 8.52 -9.77 1.89
C ARG A 9 9.88 -9.09 2.06
N LYS A 10 10.56 -8.75 0.95
CA LYS A 10 11.83 -8.02 0.96
C LYS A 10 11.65 -6.64 1.60
N GLU A 11 10.62 -5.91 1.23
CA GLU A 11 10.31 -4.59 1.80
C GLU A 11 9.97 -4.68 3.30
N VAL A 12 9.20 -5.69 3.73
CA VAL A 12 8.93 -5.93 5.17
C VAL A 12 10.21 -6.23 5.93
N GLN A 13 11.10 -7.06 5.38
CA GLN A 13 12.38 -7.38 6.02
C GLN A 13 13.31 -6.18 6.13
N GLU A 14 13.36 -5.33 5.10
CA GLU A 14 14.11 -4.07 5.14
C GLU A 14 13.49 -3.08 6.13
N GLY A 15 12.16 -2.97 6.14
CA GLY A 15 11.41 -2.14 7.07
C GLY A 15 11.63 -2.53 8.53
N LEU A 16 11.48 -3.81 8.88
CA LEU A 16 11.64 -4.29 10.27
C LEU A 16 13.08 -4.16 10.79
N ARG A 17 14.09 -4.16 9.91
CA ARG A 17 15.48 -3.89 10.29
C ARG A 17 15.76 -2.40 10.47
N ASN A 18 14.90 -1.53 9.93
CA ASN A 18 15.06 -0.10 10.03
C ASN A 18 14.59 0.39 11.40
N ARG A 19 15.48 1.09 12.11
CA ARG A 19 15.18 1.71 13.43
C ARG A 19 13.98 2.65 13.36
N TRP A 20 13.72 3.24 12.20
CA TRP A 20 12.61 4.16 12.00
C TRP A 20 11.23 3.48 12.08
N VAL A 21 11.10 2.23 11.60
CA VAL A 21 9.87 1.43 11.73
C VAL A 21 9.65 0.99 13.18
N LEU A 22 10.73 0.60 13.87
CA LEU A 22 10.67 0.33 15.30
C LEU A 22 10.26 1.57 16.09
N ALA A 23 10.82 2.74 15.77
CA ALA A 23 10.48 4.00 16.42
C ALA A 23 9.00 4.39 16.21
N THR A 24 8.48 4.26 15.00
CA THR A 24 7.05 4.54 14.70
C THR A 24 6.12 3.56 15.40
N THR A 25 6.48 2.26 15.45
CA THR A 25 5.70 1.25 16.18
C THR A 25 5.70 1.52 17.69
N LEU A 26 6.87 1.83 18.26
CA LEU A 26 7.00 2.17 19.69
C LEU A 26 6.27 3.46 20.04
N LEU A 27 6.34 4.48 19.18
CA LEU A 27 5.62 5.73 19.34
C LEU A 27 4.11 5.49 19.36
N LEU A 28 3.59 4.72 18.39
CA LEU A 28 2.18 4.35 18.33
C LEU A 28 1.74 3.58 19.57
N ALA A 29 2.52 2.59 19.99
CA ALA A 29 2.24 1.80 21.19
C ALA A 29 2.27 2.64 22.47
N ALA A 30 3.29 3.50 22.63
CA ALA A 30 3.41 4.37 23.79
C ALA A 30 2.23 5.33 23.89
N LEU A 31 1.89 6.03 22.79
CA LEU A 31 0.74 6.92 22.77
C LEU A 31 -0.56 6.16 23.04
N ALA A 32 -0.77 5.02 22.39
CA ALA A 32 -1.98 4.23 22.57
C ALA A 32 -2.15 3.76 24.03
N LEU A 33 -1.06 3.32 24.68
CA LEU A 33 -1.06 2.96 26.09
C LEU A 33 -1.37 4.16 26.98
N THR A 34 -0.70 5.30 26.76
CA THR A 34 -0.98 6.54 27.51
C THR A 34 -2.45 6.94 27.41
N LEU A 35 -3.01 6.92 26.19
CA LEU A 35 -4.43 7.21 25.94
C LEU A 35 -5.37 6.18 26.58
N THR A 36 -4.95 4.92 26.68
CA THR A 36 -5.73 3.87 27.36
C THR A 36 -5.79 4.12 28.86
N PHE A 37 -4.65 4.37 29.50
CA PHE A 37 -4.62 4.66 30.93
C PHE A 37 -5.38 5.95 31.25
N LEU A 38 -5.23 6.99 30.42
CA LEU A 38 -5.96 8.24 30.58
C LEU A 38 -7.47 8.09 30.33
N GLY A 39 -7.85 7.31 29.32
CA GLY A 39 -9.25 7.04 28.96
C GLY A 39 -9.97 6.09 29.90
N SER A 40 -9.24 5.27 30.67
CA SER A 40 -9.78 4.40 31.71
C SER A 40 -10.08 5.12 33.04
N ALA A 41 -9.74 6.41 33.14
CA ALA A 41 -10.06 7.21 34.32
C ALA A 41 -11.59 7.34 34.46
N PRO A 42 -12.16 7.25 35.68
CA PRO A 42 -13.59 7.45 35.89
C PRO A 42 -14.02 8.88 35.51
N THR A 43 -14.62 9.05 34.33
CA THR A 43 -14.99 10.37 33.78
C THR A 43 -16.38 10.83 34.19
N GLY A 44 -17.06 10.16 35.13
CA GLY A 44 -18.42 10.50 35.54
C GLY A 44 -19.49 10.23 34.47
N ASN A 45 -19.12 9.74 33.30
CA ASN A 45 -20.03 9.30 32.24
C ASN A 45 -20.59 7.91 32.58
N VAL A 46 -21.71 7.90 33.31
CA VAL A 46 -22.44 6.68 33.69
C VAL A 46 -23.08 6.07 32.44
N GLY A 47 -22.38 5.14 31.79
CA GLY A 47 -22.88 4.41 30.61
C GLY A 47 -21.91 4.29 29.43
N ALA A 48 -20.77 4.99 29.44
CA ALA A 48 -19.74 4.83 28.41
C ALA A 48 -18.80 3.66 28.76
N GLY A 49 -18.65 2.67 27.88
CA GLY A 49 -17.67 1.60 28.06
C GLY A 49 -16.25 2.16 27.99
N ALA A 50 -15.34 1.70 28.84
CA ALA A 50 -13.95 2.17 28.85
C ALA A 50 -13.27 1.99 27.48
N LEU A 51 -13.61 0.92 26.77
CA LEU A 51 -13.08 0.65 25.43
C LEU A 51 -13.59 1.66 24.40
N ASP A 52 -14.83 2.14 24.52
CA ASP A 52 -15.38 3.14 23.60
C ASP A 52 -14.64 4.48 23.74
N VAL A 53 -14.32 4.89 24.97
CA VAL A 53 -13.48 6.09 25.24
C VAL A 53 -12.10 5.94 24.59
N VAL A 54 -11.51 4.75 24.67
CA VAL A 54 -10.23 4.45 24.01
C VAL A 54 -10.36 4.50 22.49
N ILE A 55 -11.44 3.96 21.91
CA ILE A 55 -11.71 4.06 20.46
C ILE A 55 -11.78 5.53 20.02
N VAL A 56 -12.56 6.37 20.71
CA VAL A 56 -12.68 7.81 20.37
C VAL A 56 -11.32 8.47 20.35
N SER A 57 -10.52 8.21 21.38
CA SER A 57 -9.24 8.86 21.59
C SER A 57 -8.18 8.36 20.59
N LEU A 58 -8.11 7.05 20.36
CA LEU A 58 -7.23 6.44 19.35
C LEU A 58 -7.62 6.85 17.94
N SER A 59 -8.92 6.89 17.62
CA SER A 59 -9.41 7.33 16.33
C SER A 59 -9.02 8.77 16.03
N SER A 60 -9.18 9.67 17.02
CA SER A 60 -8.72 11.06 16.91
C SER A 60 -7.22 11.15 16.68
N LEU A 61 -6.41 10.36 17.41
CA LEU A 61 -4.96 10.32 17.20
C LEU A 61 -4.59 9.78 15.80
N THR A 62 -5.30 8.75 15.34
CA THR A 62 -5.07 8.07 14.05
C THR A 62 -5.17 9.05 12.89
N ILE A 63 -6.15 9.96 12.93
CA ILE A 63 -6.38 10.97 11.89
C ILE A 63 -5.15 11.83 11.64
N PHE A 64 -4.36 12.12 12.68
CA PHE A 64 -3.14 12.91 12.52
C PHE A 64 -1.92 12.04 12.21
N LEU A 65 -1.76 10.95 12.97
CA LEU A 65 -0.52 10.20 13.02
C LEU A 65 -0.37 9.21 11.85
N VAL A 66 -1.42 8.46 11.51
CA VAL A 66 -1.35 7.43 10.47
C VAL A 66 -1.11 8.04 9.08
N PRO A 67 -1.82 9.10 8.65
CA PRO A 67 -1.53 9.77 7.38
C PRO A 67 -0.10 10.27 7.27
N LEU A 68 0.45 10.84 8.35
CA LEU A 68 1.83 11.34 8.37
C LEU A 68 2.84 10.21 8.21
N ILE A 69 2.70 9.13 8.99
CA ILE A 69 3.57 7.96 8.92
C ILE A 69 3.48 7.31 7.53
N ALA A 70 2.26 7.12 7.03
CA ALA A 70 1.99 6.54 5.72
C ALA A 70 2.68 7.32 4.59
N LEU A 71 2.54 8.64 4.58
CA LEU A 71 3.20 9.52 3.62
C LEU A 71 4.73 9.48 3.76
N LEU A 72 5.24 9.51 4.98
CA LEU A 72 6.68 9.54 5.24
C LEU A 72 7.37 8.22 4.86
N ILE A 73 6.71 7.07 4.98
CA ILE A 73 7.21 5.77 4.48
C ILE A 73 7.16 5.68 2.95
N SER A 74 6.18 6.34 2.32
CA SER A 74 5.88 6.13 0.90
C SER A 74 6.45 7.19 -0.04
N HIS A 75 6.76 8.39 0.44
CA HIS A 75 7.20 9.51 -0.40
C HIS A 75 8.47 9.22 -1.20
N ASP A 76 9.41 8.43 -0.66
CA ASP A 76 10.67 8.08 -1.31
C ASP A 76 10.67 6.67 -1.93
N ALA A 77 9.52 5.99 -1.94
CA ALA A 77 9.42 4.60 -2.39
C ALA A 77 9.85 4.39 -3.85
N ILE A 78 9.56 5.35 -4.73
CA ILE A 78 9.92 5.32 -6.16
C ILE A 78 11.09 6.27 -6.42
N VAL A 79 10.94 7.56 -6.10
CA VAL A 79 11.98 8.58 -6.32
C VAL A 79 13.29 8.24 -5.61
N GLY A 80 13.22 7.64 -4.42
CA GLY A 80 14.41 7.26 -3.68
C GLY A 80 15.16 6.09 -4.31
N GLU A 81 14.49 5.18 -5.00
CA GLU A 81 15.17 4.11 -5.75
C GLU A 81 15.66 4.56 -7.11
N MET A 82 14.97 5.51 -7.75
CA MET A 82 15.44 6.12 -8.99
C MET A 82 16.75 6.86 -8.76
N GLU A 83 16.84 7.68 -7.71
CA GLU A 83 18.07 8.40 -7.37
C GLU A 83 19.23 7.48 -6.96
N ARG A 84 18.95 6.33 -6.31
CA ARG A 84 19.98 5.32 -5.97
C ARG A 84 20.41 4.48 -7.18
N GLY A 85 19.72 4.58 -8.32
CA GLY A 85 19.92 3.70 -9.47
C GLY A 85 19.48 2.24 -9.26
N THR A 86 18.97 1.88 -8.07
CA THR A 86 18.54 0.51 -7.75
C THR A 86 17.30 0.10 -8.53
N MET A 87 16.47 1.06 -8.94
CA MET A 87 15.29 0.80 -9.78
C MET A 87 15.67 0.20 -11.15
N LEU A 88 16.79 0.63 -11.75
CA LEU A 88 17.26 0.10 -13.03
C LEU A 88 17.70 -1.37 -12.91
N LEU A 89 18.32 -1.73 -11.78
CA LEU A 89 18.69 -3.11 -11.50
C LEU A 89 17.46 -4.00 -11.34
N LEU A 90 16.42 -3.52 -10.64
CA LEU A 90 15.20 -4.30 -10.42
C LEU A 90 14.44 -4.56 -11.73
N LEU A 91 14.43 -3.60 -12.65
CA LEU A 91 13.82 -3.73 -13.97
C LEU A 91 14.63 -4.56 -14.98
N SER A 92 15.89 -4.91 -14.67
CA SER A 92 16.67 -5.85 -15.47
C SER A 92 16.18 -7.30 -15.30
N TYR A 93 15.55 -7.60 -14.17
CA TYR A 93 14.86 -8.86 -13.92
C TYR A 93 13.50 -8.87 -14.63
N PRO A 94 12.96 -10.05 -15.00
CA PRO A 94 11.68 -10.19 -15.70
C PRO A 94 10.47 -9.95 -14.78
N VAL A 95 10.39 -8.74 -14.19
CA VAL A 95 9.33 -8.30 -13.29
C VAL A 95 8.54 -7.17 -13.94
N GLY A 96 7.21 -7.29 -13.96
CA GLY A 96 6.35 -6.23 -14.50
C GLY A 96 6.35 -5.00 -13.60
N ARG A 97 6.36 -3.78 -14.18
CA ARG A 97 6.33 -2.52 -13.42
C ARG A 97 5.16 -2.42 -12.42
N TRP A 98 3.99 -2.92 -12.80
CA TRP A 98 2.83 -2.98 -11.91
C TRP A 98 3.07 -3.93 -10.73
N GLN A 99 3.79 -5.03 -10.92
CA GLN A 99 4.11 -6.00 -9.87
C GLN A 99 5.06 -5.39 -8.84
N VAL A 100 5.97 -4.52 -9.28
CA VAL A 100 6.88 -3.78 -8.40
C VAL A 100 6.10 -2.84 -7.49
N ILE A 101 5.23 -2.00 -8.07
CA ILE A 101 4.42 -1.06 -7.30
C ILE A 101 3.48 -1.77 -6.33
N SER A 102 2.73 -2.78 -6.81
CA SER A 102 1.83 -3.54 -5.94
C SER A 102 2.59 -4.29 -4.84
N GLY A 103 3.77 -4.84 -5.13
CA GLY A 103 4.60 -5.53 -4.13
C GLY A 103 5.11 -4.58 -3.05
N LYS A 104 5.63 -3.42 -3.46
CA LYS A 104 6.09 -2.40 -2.51
C LYS A 104 4.96 -1.82 -1.67
N PHE A 105 3.82 -1.52 -2.30
CA PHE A 105 2.62 -1.05 -1.62
C PHE A 105 2.17 -2.04 -0.54
N LEU A 106 2.07 -3.33 -0.87
CA LEU A 106 1.71 -4.36 0.11
C LEU A 106 2.74 -4.50 1.23
N GLY A 107 4.03 -4.32 0.93
CA GLY A 107 5.08 -4.32 1.94
C GLY A 107 4.93 -3.18 2.95
N HIS A 108 4.75 -1.95 2.46
CA HIS A 108 4.53 -0.78 3.32
C HIS A 108 3.20 -0.87 4.10
N LEU A 109 2.15 -1.36 3.46
CA LEU A 109 0.86 -1.59 4.12
C LEU A 109 0.96 -2.65 5.22
N ALA A 110 1.71 -3.73 4.99
CA ALA A 110 1.94 -4.77 5.99
C ALA A 110 2.74 -4.24 7.20
N ILE A 111 3.76 -3.41 6.97
CA ILE A 111 4.51 -2.75 8.04
C ILE A 111 3.59 -1.87 8.88
N LEU A 112 2.79 -1.01 8.22
CA LEU A 112 1.85 -0.13 8.90
C LEU A 112 0.79 -0.93 9.66
N ALA A 113 0.20 -1.95 9.04
CA ALA A 113 -0.78 -2.82 9.67
C ALA A 113 -0.20 -3.53 10.90
N PHE A 114 1.04 -4.02 10.82
CA PHE A 114 1.73 -4.61 11.97
C PHE A 114 1.92 -3.60 13.11
N ALA A 115 2.35 -2.37 12.79
CA ALA A 115 2.52 -1.31 13.77
C ALA A 115 1.19 -0.91 14.44
N THR A 116 0.11 -0.78 13.66
CA THR A 116 -1.23 -0.48 14.15
C THR A 116 -1.79 -1.61 15.02
N LEU A 117 -1.65 -2.87 14.58
CA LEU A 117 -2.10 -4.04 15.33
C LEU A 117 -1.37 -4.18 16.66
N LEU A 118 -0.04 -4.01 16.68
CA LEU A 118 0.71 -4.06 17.92
C LEU A 118 0.42 -2.87 18.82
N GLY A 119 0.39 -1.65 18.28
CA GLY A 119 0.17 -0.44 19.06
C GLY A 119 -1.21 -0.42 19.69
N TYR A 120 -2.26 -0.65 18.91
CA TYR A 120 -3.64 -0.63 19.41
C TYR A 120 -3.99 -1.93 20.14
N GLY A 121 -3.46 -3.07 19.70
CA GLY A 121 -3.61 -4.34 20.40
C GLY A 121 -3.00 -4.32 21.80
N ALA A 122 -1.85 -3.67 21.99
CA ALA A 122 -1.27 -3.47 23.32
C ALA A 122 -2.17 -2.61 24.22
N ALA A 123 -2.78 -1.56 23.68
CA ALA A 123 -3.79 -0.75 24.37
C ALA A 123 -5.01 -1.58 24.81
N ALA A 124 -5.60 -2.36 23.90
CA ALA A 124 -6.72 -3.23 24.23
C ALA A 124 -6.34 -4.32 25.25
N ALA A 125 -5.15 -4.92 25.13
CA ALA A 125 -4.66 -5.91 26.08
C ALA A 125 -4.43 -5.31 27.47
N ALA A 126 -3.90 -4.09 27.56
CA ALA A 126 -3.72 -3.37 28.82
C ALA A 126 -5.07 -3.09 29.49
N LEU A 127 -6.08 -2.68 28.73
CA LEU A 127 -7.43 -2.46 29.24
C LEU A 127 -8.14 -3.76 29.67
N ALA A 128 -7.92 -4.86 28.95
CA ALA A 128 -8.43 -6.16 29.35
C ALA A 128 -7.77 -6.64 30.66
N ALA A 129 -6.48 -6.34 30.87
CA ALA A 129 -5.74 -6.70 32.08
C ALA A 129 -6.22 -5.95 33.34
N THR A 130 -6.91 -4.81 33.20
CA THR A 130 -7.50 -4.10 34.37
C THR A 130 -8.80 -4.74 34.88
N GLY A 131 -9.27 -5.82 34.25
CA GLY A 131 -10.49 -6.54 34.66
C GLY A 131 -11.79 -5.82 34.28
N THR A 132 -11.73 -4.90 33.31
CA THR A 132 -12.91 -4.17 32.83
C THR A 132 -13.79 -5.09 32.00
N GLU A 133 -15.09 -5.17 32.31
CA GLU A 133 -16.07 -5.87 31.48
C GLU A 133 -16.24 -5.14 30.15
N ILE A 134 -15.90 -5.82 29.04
CA ILE A 134 -15.99 -5.26 27.69
C ILE A 134 -17.08 -6.02 26.93
N GLY A 135 -18.13 -5.28 26.52
CA GLY A 135 -19.21 -5.84 25.71
C GLY A 135 -18.74 -6.27 24.31
N ALA A 136 -19.43 -7.26 23.72
CA ALA A 136 -19.14 -7.74 22.37
C ALA A 136 -19.24 -6.64 21.30
N ALA A 137 -20.17 -5.69 21.47
CA ALA A 137 -20.33 -4.54 20.57
C ALA A 137 -19.08 -3.64 20.53
N SER A 138 -18.48 -3.32 21.68
CA SER A 138 -17.24 -2.54 21.75
C SER A 138 -16.07 -3.27 21.10
N TRP A 139 -15.97 -4.61 21.25
CA TRP A 139 -14.95 -5.40 20.53
C TRP A 139 -15.12 -5.33 19.01
N THR A 140 -16.36 -5.42 18.51
CA THR A 140 -16.61 -5.27 17.07
C THR A 140 -16.27 -3.86 16.57
N ALA A 141 -16.59 -2.82 17.36
CA ALA A 141 -16.23 -1.44 17.04
C ALA A 141 -14.70 -1.27 17.02
N PHE A 142 -13.98 -1.86 17.96
CA PHE A 142 -12.51 -1.84 18.02
C PHE A 142 -11.84 -2.50 16.81
N LEU A 143 -12.33 -3.69 16.42
CA LEU A 143 -11.85 -4.37 15.21
C LEU A 143 -12.15 -3.56 13.95
N SER A 144 -13.33 -2.95 13.88
CA SER A 144 -13.69 -2.06 12.78
C SER A 144 -12.79 -0.82 12.72
N MET A 145 -12.39 -0.29 13.88
CA MET A 145 -11.43 0.81 13.98
C MET A 145 -10.08 0.39 13.42
N ILE A 146 -9.49 -0.72 13.89
CA ILE A 146 -8.20 -1.22 13.36
C ILE A 146 -8.27 -1.38 11.83
N PHE A 147 -9.33 -2.03 11.33
CA PHE A 147 -9.51 -2.22 9.89
C PHE A 147 -9.56 -0.89 9.14
N SER A 148 -10.37 0.06 9.62
CA SER A 148 -10.48 1.38 9.01
C SER A 148 -9.18 2.20 9.11
N SER A 149 -8.39 2.05 10.17
CA SER A 149 -7.09 2.73 10.33
C SER A 149 -6.07 2.21 9.32
N ILE A 150 -6.05 0.89 9.07
CA ILE A 150 -5.21 0.29 8.04
C ILE A 150 -5.64 0.77 6.65
N LEU A 151 -6.95 0.86 6.40
CA LEU A 151 -7.49 1.35 5.13
C LEU A 151 -7.16 2.84 4.91
N LEU A 152 -7.27 3.68 5.93
CA LEU A 152 -6.81 5.07 5.90
C LEU A 152 -5.30 5.15 5.58
N GLY A 153 -4.51 4.30 6.23
CA GLY A 153 -3.10 4.13 5.92
C GLY A 153 -2.85 3.78 4.45
N ALA A 154 -3.61 2.84 3.90
CA ALA A 154 -3.55 2.44 2.50
C ALA A 154 -3.80 3.62 1.54
N VAL A 155 -4.75 4.51 1.85
CA VAL A 155 -5.02 5.73 1.08
C VAL A 155 -3.79 6.62 1.02
N PHE A 156 -3.23 6.98 2.18
CA PHE A 156 -2.10 7.90 2.24
C PHE A 156 -0.81 7.30 1.70
N ILE A 157 -0.60 5.99 1.84
CA ILE A 157 0.47 5.28 1.13
C ILE A 157 0.26 5.42 -0.39
N ALA A 158 -0.93 5.14 -0.90
CA ALA A 158 -1.19 5.23 -2.35
C ALA A 158 -0.96 6.66 -2.90
N ILE A 159 -1.38 7.68 -2.16
CA ILE A 159 -1.12 9.09 -2.50
C ILE A 159 0.39 9.38 -2.49
N GLY A 160 1.12 8.95 -1.47
CA GLY A 160 2.57 9.11 -1.41
C GLY A 160 3.30 8.42 -2.58
N TYR A 161 2.81 7.25 -3.02
CA TYR A 161 3.32 6.59 -4.23
C TYR A 161 3.06 7.40 -5.49
N LEU A 162 1.88 8.00 -5.63
CA LEU A 162 1.57 8.87 -6.75
C LEU A 162 2.51 10.08 -6.78
N VAL A 163 2.73 10.74 -5.63
CA VAL A 163 3.69 11.84 -5.51
C VAL A 163 5.11 11.38 -5.87
N SER A 164 5.56 10.27 -5.29
CA SER A 164 6.88 9.68 -5.57
C SER A 164 7.06 9.33 -7.05
N ALA A 165 5.98 8.89 -7.71
CA ALA A 165 5.96 8.61 -9.15
C ALA A 165 5.97 9.87 -10.01
N LEU A 166 5.49 11.01 -9.53
CA LEU A 166 5.45 12.26 -10.31
C LEU A 166 6.73 13.08 -10.18
N VAL A 167 7.35 13.04 -9.00
CA VAL A 167 8.50 13.88 -8.66
C VAL A 167 9.83 13.26 -9.13
N ARG A 168 10.84 14.10 -9.36
CA ARG A 168 12.22 13.70 -9.73
C ARG A 168 13.21 13.72 -8.56
N GLU A 169 12.99 14.61 -7.58
CA GLU A 169 13.87 14.82 -6.43
C GLU A 169 13.20 14.37 -5.12
N ARG A 170 13.92 13.62 -4.27
CA ARG A 170 13.43 13.17 -2.97
C ARG A 170 12.99 14.31 -2.07
N GLY A 171 13.76 15.39 -2.03
CA GLY A 171 13.48 16.54 -1.18
C GLY A 171 12.11 17.15 -1.49
N THR A 172 11.81 17.33 -2.77
CA THR A 172 10.51 17.83 -3.24
C THR A 172 9.37 16.87 -2.92
N ALA A 173 9.59 15.56 -3.05
CA ALA A 173 8.57 14.56 -2.70
C ALA A 173 8.21 14.61 -1.21
N GLY A 174 9.20 14.81 -0.32
CA GLY A 174 8.98 15.00 1.11
C GLY A 174 8.19 16.28 1.43
N GLY A 175 8.53 17.39 0.78
CA GLY A 175 7.79 18.66 0.95
C GLY A 175 6.32 18.56 0.51
N ILE A 176 6.07 17.92 -0.64
CA ILE A 176 4.70 17.70 -1.14
C ILE A 176 3.93 16.76 -0.21
N ALA A 177 4.58 15.71 0.32
CA ALA A 177 3.96 14.82 1.30
C ALA A 177 3.47 15.58 2.53
N ILE A 178 4.30 16.46 3.12
CA ILE A 178 3.88 17.31 4.25
C ILE A 178 2.74 18.25 3.84
N GLY A 179 2.79 18.85 2.65
CA GLY A 179 1.73 19.70 2.13
C GLY A 179 0.38 18.98 1.98
N ILE A 180 0.39 17.74 1.48
CA ILE A 180 -0.80 16.87 1.38
C ILE A 180 -1.34 16.54 2.76
N TRP A 181 -0.46 16.20 3.71
CA TRP A 181 -0.86 15.95 5.08
C TRP A 181 -1.56 17.18 5.69
N LEU A 182 -0.95 18.36 5.59
CA LEU A 182 -1.54 19.61 6.07
C LEU A 182 -2.89 19.89 5.41
N LEU A 183 -2.99 19.68 4.09
CA LEU A 183 -4.21 19.92 3.33
C LEU A 183 -5.37 19.05 3.82
N PHE A 184 -5.21 17.74 3.82
CA PHE A 184 -6.31 16.80 4.13
C PHE A 184 -6.63 16.67 5.62
N VAL A 185 -5.62 16.82 6.49
CA VAL A 185 -5.79 16.61 7.93
C VAL A 185 -6.19 17.90 8.64
N LEU A 186 -5.59 19.05 8.26
CA LEU A 186 -5.73 20.30 9.02
C LEU A 186 -6.56 21.35 8.29
N ILE A 187 -6.16 21.68 7.06
CA ILE A 187 -6.78 22.77 6.29
C ILE A 187 -8.21 22.40 5.91
N TYR A 188 -8.44 21.16 5.47
CA TYR A 188 -9.77 20.70 5.09
C TYR A 188 -10.74 20.71 6.28
N ASP A 189 -10.30 20.23 7.44
CA ASP A 189 -11.12 20.19 8.66
C ASP A 189 -11.53 21.60 9.11
N MET A 190 -10.57 22.54 9.14
CA MET A 190 -10.84 23.94 9.50
C MET A 190 -11.70 24.65 8.45
N ALA A 191 -11.49 24.38 7.16
CA ALA A 191 -12.29 24.94 6.09
C ALA A 191 -13.74 24.44 6.15
N LEU A 192 -13.93 23.13 6.35
CA LEU A 192 -15.26 22.52 6.48
C LEU A 192 -15.98 23.05 7.71
N LEU A 193 -15.32 23.06 8.88
CA LEU A 193 -15.88 23.63 10.11
C LEU A 193 -16.25 25.10 9.93
N GLY A 194 -15.34 25.91 9.38
CA GLY A 194 -15.58 27.33 9.14
C GLY A 194 -16.76 27.56 8.19
N MET A 195 -16.88 26.76 7.14
CA MET A 195 -18.00 26.80 6.21
C MET A 195 -19.33 26.45 6.91
N LEU A 196 -19.36 25.40 7.74
CA LEU A 196 -20.55 25.01 8.49
C LEU A 196 -20.98 26.08 9.52
N VAL A 197 -20.00 26.70 10.19
CA VAL A 197 -20.26 27.76 11.18
C VAL A 197 -20.86 29.00 10.50
N VAL A 198 -20.37 29.38 9.32
CA VAL A 198 -20.90 30.52 8.55
C VAL A 198 -22.30 30.24 8.01
N ASP A 199 -22.54 29.02 7.54
CA ASP A 199 -23.83 28.65 6.96
C ASP A 199 -24.98 28.59 7.98
N GLN A 200 -24.67 28.27 9.25
CA GLN A 200 -25.67 28.06 10.31
C GLN A 200 -26.77 27.05 9.94
N GLY A 201 -26.48 26.11 9.02
CA GLY A 201 -27.42 25.09 8.56
C GLY A 201 -28.53 25.61 7.64
N ARG A 202 -28.34 26.76 6.98
CA ARG A 202 -29.37 27.38 6.12
C ARG A 202 -29.27 26.99 4.66
N THR A 203 -28.06 26.85 4.11
CA THR A 203 -27.85 26.65 2.66
C THR A 203 -27.14 25.34 2.32
N ILE A 204 -26.37 24.75 3.25
CA ILE A 204 -25.71 23.47 3.01
C ILE A 204 -26.72 22.34 3.14
N SER A 205 -27.15 21.83 1.98
CA SER A 205 -27.95 20.61 1.93
C SER A 205 -27.20 19.41 2.52
N ALA A 206 -27.92 18.48 3.14
CA ALA A 206 -27.34 17.23 3.67
C ALA A 206 -26.58 16.44 2.58
N GLY A 207 -27.03 16.49 1.33
CA GLY A 207 -26.35 15.86 0.19
C GLY A 207 -24.98 16.48 -0.11
N LEU A 208 -24.88 17.82 -0.08
CA LEU A 208 -23.61 18.52 -0.28
C LEU A 208 -22.63 18.23 0.87
N LEU A 209 -23.12 18.22 2.12
CA LEU A 209 -22.31 17.86 3.28
C LEU A 209 -21.75 16.44 3.14
N ASN A 210 -22.59 15.47 2.76
CA ASN A 210 -22.15 14.09 2.53
C ASN A 210 -21.07 14.00 1.44
N ALA A 211 -21.22 14.76 0.35
CA ALA A 211 -20.22 14.78 -0.72
C ALA A 211 -18.88 15.39 -0.25
N LEU A 212 -18.92 16.48 0.52
CA LEU A 212 -17.72 17.09 1.11
C LEU A 212 -17.04 16.14 2.10
N LEU A 213 -17.80 15.40 2.90
CA LEU A 213 -17.24 14.42 3.84
C LEU A 213 -16.59 13.23 3.11
N LEU A 214 -17.13 12.78 1.97
CA LEU A 214 -16.55 11.71 1.16
C LEU A 214 -15.30 12.15 0.36
N LEU A 215 -15.19 13.44 0.07
CA LEU A 215 -14.02 14.00 -0.62
C LEU A 215 -12.77 13.97 0.26
N ASN A 216 -12.92 13.90 1.58
CA ASN A 216 -11.80 13.80 2.51
C ASN A 216 -11.72 12.39 3.14
N PRO A 217 -10.63 11.62 2.90
CA PRO A 217 -10.50 10.29 3.47
C PRO A 217 -10.43 10.28 5.01
N THR A 218 -9.95 11.34 5.65
CA THR A 218 -9.91 11.40 7.13
C THR A 218 -11.31 11.57 7.73
N ASP A 219 -12.21 12.29 7.04
CA ASP A 219 -13.60 12.45 7.45
C ASP A 219 -14.39 11.16 7.21
N ALA A 220 -14.19 10.49 6.08
CA ALA A 220 -14.76 9.17 5.84
C ALA A 220 -14.35 8.15 6.91
N TYR A 221 -13.08 8.15 7.33
CA TYR A 221 -12.57 7.36 8.45
C TYR A 221 -13.24 7.74 9.78
N ARG A 222 -13.35 9.04 10.08
CA ARG A 222 -13.96 9.55 11.32
C ARG A 222 -15.42 9.11 11.42
N LEU A 223 -16.20 9.30 10.36
CA LEU A 223 -17.61 8.91 10.31
C LEU A 223 -17.82 7.41 10.43
N LEU A 224 -16.94 6.60 9.83
CA LEU A 224 -17.02 5.15 9.92
C LEU A 224 -16.84 4.67 11.37
N ASN A 225 -15.93 5.30 12.11
CA ASN A 225 -15.67 4.98 13.52
C ASN A 225 -16.76 5.51 14.46
N LEU A 226 -17.33 6.68 14.18
CA LEU A 226 -18.41 7.25 15.00
C LEU A 226 -19.71 6.45 14.92
N GLN A 227 -19.95 5.80 13.78
CA GLN A 227 -21.10 4.92 13.58
C GLN A 227 -20.89 3.51 14.17
N ALA A 228 -19.69 3.19 14.65
CA ALA A 228 -19.37 1.87 15.18
C ALA A 228 -19.77 1.75 16.66
N GLY A 229 -20.85 1.00 16.94
CA GLY A 229 -21.30 0.75 18.32
C GLY A 229 -21.77 2.01 19.04
N SER A 230 -21.41 2.16 20.32
CA SER A 230 -21.75 3.30 21.19
C SER A 230 -20.74 4.47 21.12
N VAL A 231 -19.79 4.43 20.18
CA VAL A 231 -18.70 5.41 20.08
C VAL A 231 -19.23 6.83 19.79
N GLY A 232 -20.28 6.95 18.98
CA GLY A 232 -20.89 8.24 18.64
C GLY A 232 -21.46 8.99 19.85
N SER A 233 -22.09 8.29 20.81
CA SER A 233 -22.59 8.89 22.04
C SER A 233 -21.49 9.34 22.98
N VAL A 234 -20.37 8.61 23.04
CA VAL A 234 -19.21 8.95 23.88
C VAL A 234 -18.45 10.16 23.33
N SER A 235 -18.45 10.33 22.01
CA SER A 235 -17.73 11.43 21.35
C SER A 235 -18.44 12.79 21.45
N GLY A 236 -19.69 12.84 21.93
CA GLY A 236 -20.52 14.05 21.90
C GLY A 236 -20.95 14.47 20.48
N MET A 237 -20.72 13.63 19.47
CA MET A 237 -21.01 13.89 18.05
C MET A 237 -22.23 13.10 17.53
N SER A 238 -23.09 12.59 18.43
CA SER A 238 -24.29 11.81 18.07
C SER A 238 -25.19 12.53 17.06
N GLY A 239 -25.38 13.85 17.20
CA GLY A 239 -26.17 14.64 16.26
C GLY A 239 -25.62 14.70 14.84
N ILE A 240 -24.32 14.49 14.62
CA ILE A 240 -23.74 14.42 13.26
C ILE A 240 -24.01 13.05 12.63
N ALA A 241 -23.91 11.98 13.43
CA ALA A 241 -24.15 10.62 12.96
C ALA A 241 -25.61 10.37 12.54
N GLU A 242 -26.58 11.01 13.20
CA GLU A 242 -28.01 10.86 12.88
C GLU A 242 -28.44 11.61 11.60
N ASN A 243 -27.73 12.68 11.23
CA ASN A 243 -28.06 13.51 10.06
C ASN A 243 -27.30 13.12 8.78
N VAL A 244 -26.25 12.30 8.91
CA VAL A 244 -25.45 11.82 7.77
C VAL A 244 -25.98 10.47 7.30
N ALA A 245 -26.72 10.49 6.18
CA ALA A 245 -27.32 9.29 5.57
C ALA A 245 -26.31 8.40 4.80
N LEU A 246 -25.09 8.22 5.29
CA LEU A 246 -24.05 7.41 4.63
C LEU A 246 -23.90 6.05 5.32
N SER A 247 -24.20 4.98 4.57
CA SER A 247 -23.98 3.62 5.08
C SER A 247 -22.50 3.34 5.35
N PRO A 248 -22.16 2.51 6.35
CA PRO A 248 -20.78 2.08 6.60
C PRO A 248 -20.10 1.45 5.36
N ALA A 249 -20.86 0.72 4.55
CA ALA A 249 -20.38 0.13 3.30
C ALA A 249 -19.96 1.20 2.28
N ALA A 250 -20.70 2.31 2.18
CA ALA A 250 -20.35 3.43 1.31
C ALA A 250 -19.05 4.11 1.75
N LEU A 251 -18.84 4.27 3.06
CA LEU A 251 -17.59 4.84 3.61
C LEU A 251 -16.39 3.93 3.35
N ILE A 252 -16.54 2.62 3.55
CA ILE A 252 -15.49 1.64 3.22
C ILE A 252 -15.19 1.66 1.72
N ALA A 253 -16.21 1.71 0.87
CA ALA A 253 -16.04 1.82 -0.58
C ALA A 253 -15.33 3.11 -0.99
N ALA A 254 -15.64 4.24 -0.35
CA ALA A 254 -14.98 5.51 -0.60
C ALA A 254 -13.50 5.47 -0.20
N LEU A 255 -13.17 4.92 0.97
CA LEU A 255 -11.78 4.72 1.39
C LEU A 255 -11.03 3.76 0.46
N ALA A 256 -11.67 2.68 0.03
CA ALA A 256 -11.08 1.76 -0.95
C ALA A 256 -10.85 2.45 -2.30
N ALA A 257 -11.78 3.29 -2.77
CA ALA A 257 -11.60 4.09 -3.97
C ALA A 257 -10.44 5.07 -3.82
N TRP A 258 -10.33 5.75 -2.68
CA TRP A 258 -9.21 6.63 -2.35
C TRP A 258 -7.86 5.92 -2.26
N ALA A 259 -7.83 4.61 -2.00
CA ALA A 259 -6.60 3.82 -2.07
C ALA A 259 -6.31 3.35 -3.50
N LEU A 260 -7.31 2.86 -4.22
CA LEU A 260 -7.15 2.27 -5.55
C LEU A 260 -6.90 3.33 -6.64
N LEU A 261 -7.54 4.50 -6.57
CA LEU A 261 -7.41 5.54 -7.59
C LEU A 261 -5.98 6.11 -7.66
N PRO A 262 -5.35 6.57 -6.55
CA PRO A 262 -3.98 7.08 -6.59
C PRO A 262 -2.97 5.97 -6.89
N LEU A 263 -3.20 4.75 -6.40
CA LEU A 263 -2.35 3.60 -6.70
C LEU A 263 -2.40 3.26 -8.20
N GLY A 264 -3.59 3.23 -8.79
CA GLY A 264 -3.78 3.06 -10.23
C GLY A 264 -3.08 4.16 -11.02
N ALA A 265 -3.28 5.42 -10.66
CA ALA A 265 -2.61 6.56 -11.27
C ALA A 265 -1.07 6.45 -11.17
N ALA A 266 -0.53 6.07 -10.01
CA ALA A 266 0.90 5.87 -9.80
C ALA A 266 1.44 4.77 -10.73
N THR A 267 0.71 3.66 -10.90
CA THR A 267 1.11 2.61 -11.84
C THR A 267 1.11 3.06 -13.28
N LEU A 268 0.14 3.88 -13.71
CA LEU A 268 0.07 4.41 -15.07
C LEU A 268 1.23 5.38 -15.33
N VAL A 269 1.49 6.31 -14.41
CA VAL A 269 2.61 7.25 -14.50
C VAL A 269 3.95 6.51 -14.59
N PHE A 270 4.15 5.49 -13.75
CA PHE A 270 5.40 4.71 -13.75
C PHE A 270 5.58 3.84 -15.01
N ARG A 271 4.49 3.39 -15.63
CA ARG A 271 4.54 2.73 -16.94
C ARG A 271 4.97 3.68 -18.05
N GLY A 272 4.58 4.95 -17.99
CA GLY A 272 4.95 5.98 -18.97
C GLY A 272 6.44 6.40 -18.93
N LYS A 273 7.15 6.20 -17.80
CA LYS A 273 8.54 6.63 -17.61
C LYS A 273 9.61 5.79 -18.35
N SER A 274 9.31 5.24 -19.53
CA SER A 274 10.28 4.42 -20.27
C SER A 274 11.42 5.24 -20.88
N CYS A 275 12.65 4.81 -20.56
CA CYS A 275 13.88 4.99 -21.33
C CYS A 275 14.39 6.43 -21.54
N GLU A 276 14.76 7.13 -20.46
CA GLU A 276 15.94 7.99 -20.56
C GLU A 276 17.14 7.05 -20.64
N ALA A 277 17.47 6.61 -21.85
CA ALA A 277 18.65 5.80 -22.13
C ALA A 277 19.87 6.51 -21.54
N ALA A 278 20.68 5.77 -20.79
CA ALA A 278 21.97 6.25 -20.31
C ALA A 278 22.71 6.97 -21.46
N PRO A 279 23.30 8.15 -21.23
CA PRO A 279 24.08 8.82 -22.26
C PRO A 279 25.15 7.82 -22.74
N PRO A 280 25.41 7.75 -24.06
CA PRO A 280 26.40 6.82 -24.58
C PRO A 280 27.71 7.07 -23.83
N ARG A 281 28.29 6.02 -23.25
CA ARG A 281 29.64 6.09 -22.68
C ARG A 281 30.52 6.72 -23.74
N ARG A 282 31.06 7.92 -23.49
CA ARG A 282 32.18 8.45 -24.27
C ARG A 282 33.29 7.42 -24.11
N GLY A 283 33.47 6.59 -25.13
CA GLY A 283 34.71 5.86 -25.34
C GLY A 283 35.83 6.89 -25.36
N LEU A 284 36.85 6.63 -24.55
CA LEU A 284 38.14 7.31 -24.60
C LEU A 284 38.85 6.87 -25.88
N ASP A 285 38.36 7.31 -27.04
CA ASP A 285 39.05 7.08 -28.30
C ASP A 285 39.46 8.44 -28.85
N GLY A 286 40.75 8.75 -28.63
CA GLY A 286 41.43 9.77 -29.38
C GLY A 286 41.43 9.39 -30.86
N ALA A 287 40.64 10.08 -31.67
CA ALA A 287 40.84 10.15 -33.10
C ALA A 287 40.23 11.44 -33.64
N SER A 288 41.13 12.25 -34.21
CA SER A 288 40.86 13.44 -34.99
C SER A 288 39.83 13.15 -36.10
N GLY A 289 38.89 14.09 -36.34
CA GLY A 289 38.32 14.27 -37.68
C GLY A 289 36.80 14.40 -37.77
N SER A 290 36.37 15.58 -38.21
CA SER A 290 35.07 15.87 -38.84
C SER A 290 33.82 15.91 -37.93
N PHE A 291 33.67 17.05 -37.25
CA PHE A 291 32.38 17.58 -36.85
C PHE A 291 31.60 18.03 -38.08
N ARG A 292 30.54 17.31 -38.49
CA ARG A 292 29.37 17.90 -39.18
C ARG A 292 28.24 16.88 -39.34
N LEU A 293 27.03 17.37 -39.02
CA LEU A 293 25.72 16.85 -39.44
C LEU A 293 25.20 15.54 -38.82
N TRP A 294 24.70 15.60 -37.58
CA TRP A 294 23.53 14.79 -37.18
C TRP A 294 22.68 15.55 -36.13
N ARG A 295 21.85 16.49 -36.59
CA ARG A 295 20.62 16.93 -35.90
C ARG A 295 19.44 16.32 -36.66
N ARG A 296 19.05 15.08 -36.34
CA ARG A 296 17.70 14.59 -36.60
C ARG A 296 17.15 13.93 -35.33
N ARG A 297 15.90 14.28 -35.06
CA ARG A 297 15.12 14.11 -33.82
C ARG A 297 15.16 12.65 -33.29
N PRO A 298 15.48 12.40 -32.02
CA PRO A 298 15.24 11.12 -31.37
C PRO A 298 13.83 11.16 -30.76
N GLY A 299 12.89 10.41 -31.31
CA GLY A 299 11.53 10.34 -30.76
C GLY A 299 10.69 9.17 -31.28
N ALA A 300 10.86 8.76 -32.53
CA ALA A 300 9.95 7.78 -33.15
C ALA A 300 10.45 6.32 -33.18
N ALA A 301 11.73 6.06 -32.87
CA ALA A 301 12.32 4.72 -33.03
C ALA A 301 12.35 3.89 -31.73
N ALA A 302 12.12 4.51 -30.57
CA ALA A 302 12.14 3.81 -29.28
C ALA A 302 10.76 3.26 -28.86
N GLU A 303 9.68 3.85 -29.37
CA GLU A 303 8.30 3.37 -29.13
C GLU A 303 8.06 2.00 -29.78
N THR A 304 8.63 1.74 -30.95
CA THR A 304 8.47 0.47 -31.67
C THR A 304 9.13 -0.72 -30.98
N LEU A 305 10.28 -0.54 -30.32
CA LEU A 305 11.02 -1.66 -29.70
C LEU A 305 10.43 -2.16 -28.37
N CYS A 306 9.62 -1.34 -27.68
CA CYS A 306 9.00 -1.74 -26.42
C CYS A 306 7.66 -2.46 -26.62
N ASP A 307 6.85 -2.02 -27.60
CA ASP A 307 5.63 -2.74 -28.03
C ASP A 307 5.97 -4.08 -28.71
N ASP A 308 7.06 -4.13 -29.48
CA ASP A 308 7.48 -5.37 -30.15
C ASP A 308 7.83 -6.48 -29.15
N ARG A 309 8.41 -6.18 -27.97
CA ARG A 309 8.73 -7.22 -26.97
C ARG A 309 7.50 -7.79 -26.25
N GLU A 310 6.40 -7.04 -26.15
CA GLU A 310 5.12 -7.54 -25.63
C GLU A 310 4.33 -8.30 -26.71
N ARG A 311 4.42 -7.88 -27.98
CA ARG A 311 3.91 -8.65 -29.14
C ARG A 311 4.66 -9.96 -29.37
N ASP A 312 5.98 -9.97 -29.28
CA ASP A 312 6.78 -11.19 -29.44
C ASP A 312 6.47 -12.22 -28.34
N ARG A 313 6.15 -11.76 -27.12
CA ARG A 313 5.73 -12.64 -26.02
C ARG A 313 4.35 -13.25 -26.23
N THR A 314 3.44 -12.56 -26.92
CA THR A 314 2.12 -13.10 -27.28
C THR A 314 2.22 -14.06 -28.47
N LEU A 315 3.05 -13.74 -29.46
CA LEU A 315 3.36 -14.63 -30.59
C LEU A 315 4.06 -15.92 -30.15
N LEU A 316 5.10 -15.85 -29.32
CA LEU A 316 5.80 -17.03 -28.78
C LEU A 316 4.94 -17.89 -27.84
N ARG A 317 3.89 -17.32 -27.23
CA ARG A 317 2.88 -18.11 -26.49
C ARG A 317 1.92 -18.82 -27.44
N HIS A 318 1.53 -18.18 -28.55
CA HIS A 318 0.70 -18.81 -29.57
C HIS A 318 1.45 -19.92 -30.35
N GLU A 319 2.75 -19.76 -30.62
CA GLU A 319 3.56 -20.80 -31.25
C GLU A 319 3.83 -22.00 -30.34
N ARG A 320 4.05 -21.79 -29.04
CA ARG A 320 4.14 -22.89 -28.06
C ARG A 320 2.82 -23.64 -27.88
N ALA A 321 1.68 -22.94 -28.02
CA ALA A 321 0.35 -23.57 -28.01
C ALA A 321 0.07 -24.35 -29.31
N ARG A 322 0.59 -23.90 -30.46
CA ARG A 322 0.48 -24.65 -31.74
C ARG A 322 1.35 -25.89 -31.76
N THR A 323 2.61 -25.79 -31.34
CA THR A 323 3.56 -26.92 -31.34
C THR A 323 3.20 -28.02 -30.35
N SER A 324 2.55 -27.69 -29.22
CA SER A 324 2.01 -28.69 -28.28
C SER A 324 0.72 -29.38 -28.77
N GLY A 325 0.00 -28.80 -29.74
CA GLY A 325 -1.13 -29.44 -30.42
C GLY A 325 -0.70 -30.43 -31.51
N THR A 326 0.40 -30.15 -32.21
CA THR A 326 0.86 -30.98 -33.34
C THR A 326 1.64 -32.23 -32.90
N GLN A 327 2.22 -32.24 -31.70
CA GLN A 327 3.01 -33.37 -31.21
C GLN A 327 2.17 -34.55 -30.69
N ARG A 328 0.84 -34.43 -30.68
CA ARG A 328 -0.08 -35.50 -30.26
C ARG A 328 -0.65 -36.34 -31.41
N ALA A 329 -0.31 -36.03 -32.66
CA ALA A 329 -0.92 -36.64 -33.84
C ALA A 329 0.00 -37.61 -34.62
N ASP A 330 1.25 -37.83 -34.20
CA ASP A 330 2.20 -38.64 -34.99
C ASP A 330 2.96 -39.67 -34.13
N GLN A 331 2.22 -40.64 -33.60
CA GLN A 331 2.78 -41.94 -33.18
C GLN A 331 2.15 -43.05 -34.02
N PRO A 332 2.85 -43.59 -35.04
CA PRO A 332 2.47 -44.85 -35.63
C PRO A 332 2.95 -46.01 -34.75
N GLY A 333 2.09 -47.01 -34.60
CA GLY A 333 2.17 -48.06 -33.60
C GLY A 333 3.45 -48.90 -33.59
N LYS A 334 3.81 -49.34 -32.38
CA LYS A 334 4.59 -50.55 -32.13
C LYS A 334 3.84 -51.40 -31.10
N GLN A 335 3.36 -52.55 -31.57
CA GLN A 335 2.80 -53.63 -30.77
C GLN A 335 3.91 -54.53 -30.16
N PRO A 336 3.58 -55.48 -29.26
CA PRO A 336 4.36 -55.74 -28.05
C PRO A 336 5.06 -57.11 -28.06
N ARG A 337 6.18 -57.21 -27.33
CA ARG A 337 6.77 -58.46 -26.79
C ARG A 337 7.52 -58.05 -25.51
N ALA A 338 7.06 -58.37 -24.30
CA ALA A 338 7.08 -59.67 -23.60
C ALA A 338 8.51 -60.13 -23.21
N ASP A 339 8.61 -60.65 -21.98
CA ASP A 339 9.78 -61.13 -21.20
C ASP A 339 10.55 -59.99 -20.48
N LEU A 340 10.43 -59.72 -19.17
CA LEU A 340 10.31 -60.52 -17.93
C LEU A 340 11.44 -61.54 -17.75
N VAL A 341 12.36 -61.27 -16.80
CA VAL A 341 13.25 -62.17 -16.00
C VAL A 341 14.33 -61.25 -15.39
N LEU A 342 14.14 -60.74 -14.17
CA LEU A 342 14.49 -61.31 -12.84
C LEU A 342 15.80 -60.72 -12.28
N LEU A 343 15.69 -60.28 -11.01
CA LEU A 343 16.68 -60.38 -9.91
C LEU A 343 18.08 -59.82 -10.19
N GLY A 344 18.58 -58.85 -9.45
CA GLY A 344 18.60 -58.84 -7.99
C GLY A 344 20.01 -59.09 -7.48
N ALA A 345 20.41 -58.27 -6.52
CA ALA A 345 21.45 -58.54 -5.52
C ALA A 345 22.94 -58.30 -5.89
N ARG A 346 23.49 -57.35 -5.12
CA ARG A 346 24.64 -57.50 -4.21
C ARG A 346 26.08 -57.53 -4.78
N ARG A 347 26.85 -56.69 -4.07
CA ARG A 347 28.22 -56.89 -3.56
C ARG A 347 29.33 -56.74 -4.60
N ARG A 348 30.10 -55.66 -4.46
CA ARG A 348 31.34 -55.57 -3.65
C ARG A 348 32.48 -56.39 -4.25
N ARG A 349 33.51 -55.62 -4.56
CA ARG A 349 34.93 -55.86 -4.27
C ARG A 349 35.70 -56.79 -5.20
N LEU A 350 36.73 -56.16 -5.77
CA LEU A 350 38.15 -56.50 -5.72
C LEU A 350 38.77 -57.10 -6.98
N HIS A 351 39.99 -56.57 -7.23
CA HIS A 351 41.09 -57.07 -8.05
C HIS A 351 40.89 -57.06 -9.57
N ASP A 352 41.85 -56.69 -10.42
CA ASP A 352 43.20 -56.10 -10.31
C ASP A 352 43.65 -55.85 -11.77
N VAL A 353 44.89 -55.39 -11.96
CA VAL A 353 45.68 -55.39 -13.23
C VAL A 353 45.47 -54.13 -14.08
N ALA A 354 46.46 -53.27 -14.36
CA ALA A 354 47.92 -53.32 -14.26
C ALA A 354 48.50 -51.93 -13.96
#